data_AF-A0A4Q2XIA9-F1
#
_entry.id   AF-A0A4Q2XIA9-F1
#
_cell.length_a   1.000
_cell.length_b   1.000
_cell.length_c   1.000
_cell.angle_alpha   90.00
_cell.angle_beta   90.00
_cell.angle_gamma   90.00
#
_symmetry.space_group_name_H-M   'P 1'
#
loop_
_entity.id
_entity.type
_entity.pdbx_description
1 polymer ?
#
loop_
_entity_poly.entity_id
_entity_poly.type
_entity_poly.pdbx_seq_one_letter_code
_entity_poly.pdbx_strand_id
1 'polypeptide(L)'
;MPNYRDPDEPKIYFLPNLMTAGNLACGFFAVLMIFFGMIEVNRVIEVKKAARDLQDYAMAGTEYFQISKKYYEYAILLIFGSCLFDLLDGRLARLGGQDSPFGREFDSLADIVSFGMAPAMLVSKAVLFPLPSNIGWILAFVYLLCGAMRLARFNCLAALPKKPNASSDFRGIPIPMAAGFIASLTFLIIDIYRTDRDLG
;
A
#
# COMPACT_ATOMS: atom_id res chain seq x y z
N MET A 1 44.07 8.29 4.84
CA MET A 1 43.74 6.86 4.98
C MET A 1 43.12 6.42 3.66
N PRO A 2 43.70 5.45 2.93
CA PRO A 2 43.04 4.93 1.73
C PRO A 2 41.76 4.24 2.16
N ASN A 3 40.64 4.61 1.51
CA ASN A 3 39.31 4.06 1.77
C ASN A 3 39.29 2.60 1.28
N TYR A 4 39.71 1.66 2.14
CA TYR A 4 39.61 0.22 1.89
C TYR A 4 38.12 -0.15 2.01
N ARG A 5 37.37 0.04 0.91
CA ARG A 5 36.02 -0.51 0.80
C ARG A 5 36.15 -2.03 0.77
N ASP A 6 35.58 -2.71 1.74
CA ASP A 6 35.51 -4.17 1.75
C ASP A 6 34.84 -4.65 0.44
N PRO A 7 35.44 -5.61 -0.28
CA PRO A 7 34.91 -6.10 -1.55
C PRO A 7 33.54 -6.80 -1.41
N ASP A 8 33.18 -7.18 -0.18
CA ASP A 8 31.90 -7.81 0.18
C ASP A 8 30.81 -6.81 0.59
N GLU A 9 31.10 -5.50 0.63
CA GLU A 9 30.11 -4.49 1.01
C GLU A 9 29.09 -4.29 -0.13
N PRO A 10 27.78 -4.50 0.12
CA PRO A 10 26.77 -4.40 -0.92
C PRO A 10 26.74 -2.99 -1.51
N LYS A 11 27.01 -2.87 -2.81
CA LYS A 11 27.05 -1.57 -3.51
C LYS A 11 25.69 -0.88 -3.41
N ILE A 12 25.64 0.27 -2.75
CA ILE A 12 24.44 1.09 -2.67
C ILE A 12 24.42 2.00 -3.90
N TYR A 13 23.49 1.72 -4.82
CA TYR A 13 23.29 2.56 -5.98
C TYR A 13 22.29 3.66 -5.67
N PHE A 14 22.70 4.91 -5.80
CA PHE A 14 21.91 6.04 -5.32
C PHE A 14 20.59 6.23 -6.07
N LEU A 15 20.60 6.05 -7.41
CA LEU A 15 19.45 6.37 -8.24
C LEU A 15 18.28 5.37 -8.11
N PRO A 16 18.51 4.03 -8.16
CA PRO A 16 17.45 3.05 -7.89
C PRO A 16 16.86 3.21 -6.48
N ASN A 17 17.73 3.24 -5.45
CA ASN A 17 17.30 3.40 -4.06
C ASN A 17 16.53 4.71 -3.80
N LEU A 18 16.80 5.79 -4.54
CA LEU A 18 16.01 7.03 -4.41
C LEU A 18 14.58 6.84 -4.94
N MET A 19 14.40 6.05 -6.00
CA MET A 19 13.07 5.73 -6.54
C MET A 19 12.31 4.79 -5.60
N THR A 20 12.99 3.80 -5.02
CA THR A 20 12.43 2.97 -3.94
C THR A 20 11.98 3.82 -2.75
N ALA A 21 12.77 4.82 -2.36
CA ALA A 21 12.40 5.74 -1.29
C ALA A 21 11.17 6.59 -1.67
N GLY A 22 11.02 6.95 -2.94
CA GLY A 22 9.82 7.57 -3.49
C GLY A 22 8.59 6.67 -3.39
N ASN A 23 8.72 5.38 -3.74
CA ASN A 23 7.68 4.37 -3.54
C ASN A 23 7.25 4.33 -2.06
N LEU A 24 8.20 4.16 -1.15
CA LEU A 24 7.95 4.10 0.29
C LEU A 24 7.28 5.38 0.82
N ALA A 25 7.72 6.56 0.37
CA ALA A 25 7.14 7.83 0.78
C ALA A 25 5.66 7.93 0.37
N CYS A 26 5.34 7.57 -0.88
CA CYS A 26 3.97 7.51 -1.36
C CYS A 26 3.11 6.54 -0.53
N GLY A 27 3.62 5.34 -0.22
CA GLY A 27 2.93 4.37 0.63
C GLY A 27 2.67 4.88 2.05
N PHE A 28 3.67 5.52 2.66
CA PHE A 28 3.56 6.13 3.98
C PHE A 28 2.50 7.23 4.02
N PHE A 29 2.53 8.16 3.05
CA PHE A 29 1.52 9.22 2.96
C PHE A 29 0.13 8.67 2.64
N ALA A 30 0.00 7.58 1.88
CA ALA A 30 -1.28 6.92 1.64
C ALA A 30 -1.89 6.40 2.96
N VAL A 31 -1.09 5.74 3.80
CA VAL A 31 -1.50 5.29 5.13
C VAL A 31 -1.93 6.47 6.00
N LEU A 32 -1.15 7.56 6.03
CA LEU A 32 -1.52 8.77 6.78
C LEU A 32 -2.86 9.36 6.33
N MET A 33 -3.10 9.43 5.02
CA MET A 33 -4.37 9.93 4.48
C MET A 33 -5.55 9.06 4.93
N ILE A 34 -5.40 7.73 4.94
CA ILE A 34 -6.43 6.81 5.43
C ILE A 34 -6.72 7.07 6.91
N PHE A 35 -5.68 7.26 7.74
CA PHE A 35 -5.84 7.61 9.15
C PHE A 35 -6.51 8.96 9.36
N PHE A 36 -6.11 10.00 8.61
CA PHE A 36 -6.76 11.30 8.69
C PHE A 36 -8.24 11.25 8.32
N GLY A 37 -8.59 10.49 7.28
CA GLY A 37 -10.00 10.25 6.94
C GLY A 37 -10.78 9.59 8.08
N MET A 38 -10.17 8.60 8.74
CA MET A 38 -10.78 7.92 9.89
C MET A 38 -10.97 8.86 11.10
N ILE A 39 -9.96 9.68 11.41
CA ILE A 39 -10.02 10.64 12.52
C ILE A 39 -11.10 11.69 12.26
N GLU A 40 -11.20 12.19 11.02
CA GLU A 40 -12.20 13.19 10.65
C GLU A 40 -13.62 12.63 10.79
N VAL A 41 -13.87 11.41 10.34
CA VAL A 41 -15.17 10.75 10.52
C VAL A 41 -15.52 10.61 12.00
N ASN A 42 -14.59 10.12 12.82
CA ASN A 42 -14.84 9.95 14.26
C ASN A 42 -15.13 11.30 14.94
N ARG A 43 -14.38 12.35 14.59
CA ARG A 43 -14.64 13.71 15.09
C ARG A 43 -16.05 14.19 14.75
N VAL A 44 -16.50 14.00 13.52
CA VAL A 44 -17.85 14.43 13.10
C VAL A 44 -18.93 13.64 13.83
N ILE A 45 -18.74 12.34 14.03
CA ILE A 45 -19.66 11.50 14.82
C ILE A 45 -19.77 12.04 16.25
N GLU A 46 -18.66 12.36 16.91
CA GLU A 46 -18.66 12.91 18.28
C GLU A 46 -19.39 14.26 18.37
N VAL A 47 -19.13 15.17 17.43
CA VAL A 47 -19.80 16.48 17.39
C VAL A 47 -21.31 16.32 17.19
N LYS A 48 -21.75 15.45 16.27
CA LYS A 48 -23.18 15.21 16.02
C LYS A 48 -23.87 14.53 17.18
N LYS A 49 -23.17 13.61 17.85
CA LYS A 49 -23.63 12.92 19.05
C LYS A 49 -23.90 13.92 20.18
N ALA A 50 -22.95 14.82 20.44
CA ALA A 50 -23.08 15.87 21.45
C ALA A 50 -24.20 16.88 21.11
N ALA A 51 -24.32 17.29 19.85
CA ALA A 51 -25.34 18.26 19.43
C ALA A 51 -26.79 17.73 19.54
N ARG A 52 -26.98 16.40 19.50
CA ARG A 52 -28.29 15.74 19.55
C ARG A 52 -28.60 15.11 20.92
N ASP A 53 -27.71 15.25 21.91
CA ASP A 53 -27.76 14.55 23.20
C ASP A 53 -28.08 13.05 23.05
N LEU A 54 -27.51 12.43 22.00
CA LEU A 54 -27.84 11.07 21.61
C LEU A 54 -26.77 10.12 22.17
N GLN A 55 -27.16 9.03 22.84
CA GLN A 55 -26.18 8.08 23.36
C GLN A 55 -25.54 7.23 22.24
N ASP A 56 -26.28 6.92 21.18
CA ASP A 56 -25.80 6.12 20.04
C ASP A 56 -26.23 6.74 18.70
N TYR A 57 -25.29 7.39 18.01
CA TYR A 57 -25.50 7.90 16.65
C TYR A 57 -24.86 6.95 15.64
N ALA A 58 -25.71 6.25 14.88
CA ALA A 58 -25.27 5.48 13.71
C ALA A 58 -25.25 6.41 12.49
N MET A 59 -24.05 6.70 11.98
CA MET A 59 -23.89 7.51 10.79
C MET A 59 -24.35 6.75 9.54
N ALA A 60 -25.15 7.37 8.69
CA ALA A 60 -25.49 6.80 7.40
C ALA A 60 -24.22 6.61 6.56
N GLY A 61 -24.12 5.48 5.84
CA GLY A 61 -22.95 5.18 4.99
C GLY A 61 -22.64 6.26 3.95
N THR A 62 -23.67 6.96 3.47
CA THR A 62 -23.54 8.09 2.53
C THR A 62 -22.86 9.32 3.15
N GLU A 63 -23.10 9.61 4.43
CA GLU A 63 -22.43 10.72 5.15
C GLU A 63 -20.99 10.35 5.51
N TYR A 64 -20.77 9.10 5.97
CA TYR A 64 -19.42 8.56 6.20
C TYR A 64 -18.56 8.76 4.97
N PHE A 65 -19.10 8.33 3.82
CA PHE A 65 -18.38 8.36 2.57
C PHE A 65 -18.05 9.79 2.12
N GLN A 66 -18.96 10.76 2.29
CA GLN A 66 -18.69 12.15 1.91
C GLN A 66 -17.51 12.77 2.67
N ILE A 67 -17.35 12.43 3.94
CA ILE A 67 -16.26 12.98 4.78
C ILE A 67 -14.94 12.30 4.42
N SER A 68 -14.94 10.97 4.27
CA SER A 68 -13.72 10.20 4.05
C SER A 68 -13.26 10.18 2.59
N LYS A 69 -14.15 10.47 1.62
CA LYS A 69 -13.90 10.36 0.18
C LYS A 69 -12.59 11.04 -0.24
N LYS A 70 -12.43 12.32 0.09
CA LYS A 70 -11.27 13.11 -0.33
C LYS A 70 -9.96 12.45 0.13
N TYR A 71 -9.92 11.97 1.36
CA TYR A 71 -8.75 11.31 1.93
C TYR A 71 -8.45 9.98 1.25
N TYR A 72 -9.47 9.17 0.98
CA TYR A 72 -9.32 7.88 0.31
C TYR A 72 -8.94 8.03 -1.16
N GLU A 73 -9.45 9.04 -1.87
CA GLU A 73 -9.02 9.38 -3.23
C GLU A 73 -7.54 9.76 -3.28
N TYR A 74 -7.06 10.60 -2.35
CA TYR A 74 -5.62 10.89 -2.26
C TYR A 74 -4.80 9.65 -1.94
N ALA A 75 -5.27 8.80 -1.03
CA ALA A 75 -4.57 7.55 -0.69
C ALA A 75 -4.46 6.63 -1.92
N ILE A 76 -5.52 6.50 -2.71
CA ILE A 76 -5.53 5.73 -3.97
C ILE A 76 -4.52 6.30 -4.96
N LEU A 77 -4.53 7.62 -5.17
CA LEU A 77 -3.58 8.29 -6.06
C LEU A 77 -2.12 8.08 -5.62
N LEU A 78 -1.87 8.11 -4.30
CA LEU A 78 -0.55 7.84 -3.74
C LEU A 78 -0.13 6.38 -3.94
N ILE A 79 -1.03 5.41 -3.80
CA ILE A 79 -0.75 4.00 -4.11
C ILE A 79 -0.41 3.82 -5.59
N PHE A 80 -1.13 4.48 -6.51
CA PHE A 80 -0.77 4.49 -7.93
C PHE A 80 0.58 5.19 -8.19
N GLY A 81 0.87 6.26 -7.44
CA GLY A 81 2.19 6.91 -7.43
C GLY A 81 3.30 5.93 -7.03
N SER A 82 3.09 5.16 -5.95
CA SER A 82 3.99 4.08 -5.53
C SER A 82 4.22 3.06 -6.64
N CYS A 83 3.17 2.60 -7.33
CA CYS A 83 3.30 1.69 -8.48
C CYS A 83 4.17 2.28 -9.60
N LEU A 84 4.07 3.59 -9.85
CA LEU A 84 4.89 4.26 -10.87
C LEU A 84 6.36 4.30 -10.43
N PHE A 85 6.65 4.65 -9.18
CA PHE A 85 8.02 4.67 -8.65
C PHE A 85 8.66 3.29 -8.61
N ASP A 86 7.91 2.26 -8.21
CA ASP A 86 8.32 0.86 -8.22
C ASP A 86 8.71 0.38 -9.64
N LEU A 87 7.87 0.69 -10.63
CA LEU A 87 8.16 0.37 -12.03
C LEU A 87 9.42 1.08 -12.55
N LEU A 88 9.61 2.34 -12.16
CA LEU A 88 10.76 3.14 -12.56
C LEU A 88 12.04 2.63 -11.90
N ASP A 89 12.01 2.30 -10.61
CA ASP A 89 13.15 1.73 -9.89
C ASP A 89 13.61 0.41 -10.52
N GLY A 90 12.68 -0.53 -10.73
CA GLY A 90 12.98 -1.81 -11.36
C GLY A 90 13.51 -1.69 -12.79
N ARG A 91 13.09 -0.65 -13.54
CA ARG A 91 13.65 -0.33 -14.87
C ARG A 91 15.06 0.24 -14.77
N LEU A 92 15.30 1.15 -13.83
CA LEU A 92 16.60 1.81 -13.64
C LEU A 92 17.66 0.82 -13.14
N ALA A 93 17.32 -0.07 -12.20
CA ALA A 93 18.21 -1.12 -11.72
C ALA A 93 18.65 -2.06 -12.86
N ARG A 94 17.72 -2.46 -13.74
CA ARG A 94 18.00 -3.32 -14.91
C ARG A 94 18.79 -2.64 -16.02
N LEU A 95 18.47 -1.38 -16.33
CA LEU A 95 19.17 -0.61 -17.37
C LEU A 95 20.59 -0.23 -16.93
N GLY A 96 20.80 0.01 -15.63
CA GLY A 96 22.12 0.28 -15.07
C GLY A 96 22.99 -0.96 -14.89
N GLY A 97 22.44 -2.18 -14.93
CA GLY A 97 23.14 -3.39 -14.50
C GLY A 97 23.50 -3.34 -13.00
N GLN A 98 22.73 -2.60 -12.23
CA GLN A 98 23.00 -2.19 -10.85
C GLN A 98 22.02 -2.85 -9.88
N ASP A 99 21.82 -4.17 -10.02
CA ASP A 99 21.09 -4.98 -9.04
C ASP A 99 21.99 -5.20 -7.82
N SER A 100 21.57 -4.68 -6.67
CA SER A 100 22.27 -4.83 -5.39
C SER A 100 21.42 -5.64 -4.41
N PRO A 101 22.03 -6.55 -3.62
CA PRO A 101 21.32 -7.25 -2.55
C PRO A 101 20.61 -6.30 -1.58
N PHE A 102 21.23 -5.14 -1.30
CA PHE A 102 20.62 -4.10 -0.46
C PHE A 102 19.37 -3.49 -1.11
N GLY A 103 19.46 -3.10 -2.38
CA GLY A 103 18.34 -2.47 -3.09
C GLY A 103 17.13 -3.40 -3.19
N ARG A 104 17.37 -4.70 -3.37
CA ARG A 104 16.32 -5.72 -3.38
C ARG A 104 15.58 -5.85 -2.05
N GLU A 105 16.31 -5.87 -0.92
CA GLU A 105 15.67 -5.91 0.39
C GLU A 105 14.94 -4.60 0.69
N PHE A 106 15.51 -3.45 0.28
CA PHE A 106 14.87 -2.15 0.44
C PHE A 106 13.57 -2.02 -0.36
N ASP A 107 13.56 -2.51 -1.60
CA ASP A 107 12.38 -2.60 -2.46
C ASP A 107 11.27 -3.42 -1.80
N SER A 108 11.64 -4.57 -1.21
CA SER A 108 10.68 -5.41 -0.50
C SER A 108 10.09 -4.74 0.74
N LEU A 109 10.87 -3.94 1.47
CA LEU A 109 10.37 -3.16 2.60
C LEU A 109 9.42 -2.05 2.15
N ALA A 110 9.75 -1.36 1.06
CA ALA A 110 8.88 -0.34 0.46
C ALA A 110 7.54 -0.95 -0.02
N ASP A 111 7.60 -2.08 -0.70
CA ASP A 111 6.43 -2.82 -1.20
C ASP A 111 5.47 -3.25 -0.09
N ILE A 112 5.99 -3.71 1.06
CA ILE A 112 5.14 -4.08 2.19
C ILE A 112 4.34 -2.88 2.69
N VAL A 113 4.89 -1.67 2.69
CA VAL A 113 4.19 -0.45 3.13
C VAL A 113 3.21 0.02 2.05
N SER A 114 3.67 0.18 0.82
CA SER A 114 2.92 0.78 -0.27
C SER A 114 1.83 -0.13 -0.85
N PHE A 115 2.10 -1.43 -0.93
CA PHE A 115 1.23 -2.40 -1.59
C PHE A 115 0.67 -3.45 -0.62
N GLY A 116 1.30 -3.64 0.55
CA GLY A 116 0.75 -4.45 1.62
C GLY A 116 -0.16 -3.64 2.54
N MET A 117 0.41 -2.70 3.29
CA MET A 117 -0.26 -1.97 4.37
C MET A 117 -1.30 -0.99 3.82
N ALA A 118 -0.92 -0.10 2.90
CA ALA A 118 -1.83 0.94 2.43
C ALA A 118 -3.13 0.38 1.82
N PRO A 119 -3.11 -0.62 0.91
CA PRO A 119 -4.33 -1.19 0.35
C PRO A 119 -5.14 -1.99 1.37
N ALA A 120 -4.48 -2.72 2.29
CA ALA A 120 -5.16 -3.45 3.35
C ALA A 120 -5.99 -2.53 4.24
N MET A 121 -5.39 -1.41 4.64
CA MET A 121 -6.03 -0.39 5.45
C MET A 121 -7.14 0.33 4.68
N LEU A 122 -6.90 0.62 3.40
CA LEU A 122 -7.90 1.25 2.54
C LEU A 122 -9.16 0.39 2.44
N VAL A 123 -9.05 -0.91 2.16
CA VAL A 123 -10.21 -1.81 2.07
C VAL A 123 -10.93 -1.94 3.41
N SER A 124 -10.17 -2.10 4.50
CA SER A 124 -10.70 -2.20 5.85
C SER A 124 -11.60 -1.01 6.21
N LYS A 125 -11.27 0.19 5.74
CA LYS A 125 -11.99 1.42 6.10
C LYS A 125 -12.95 1.92 5.01
N ALA A 126 -12.67 1.68 3.74
CA ALA A 126 -13.53 2.12 2.63
C ALA A 126 -14.63 1.11 2.30
N VAL A 127 -14.34 -0.20 2.37
CA VAL A 127 -15.30 -1.27 1.99
C VAL A 127 -15.94 -1.89 3.23
N LEU A 128 -15.15 -2.09 4.29
CA LEU A 128 -15.59 -2.78 5.50
C LEU A 128 -16.15 -1.87 6.60
N PHE A 129 -16.47 -0.61 6.29
CA PHE A 129 -17.08 0.34 7.22
C PHE A 129 -18.38 -0.13 7.92
N PRO A 130 -19.25 -0.99 7.33
CA PRO A 130 -20.47 -1.45 8.01
C PRO A 130 -20.19 -2.57 9.03
N LEU A 131 -19.04 -3.24 8.93
CA LEU A 131 -18.67 -4.33 9.82
C LEU A 131 -17.95 -3.79 11.06
N PRO A 132 -18.00 -4.52 12.19
CA PRO A 132 -17.30 -4.10 13.40
C PRO A 132 -15.80 -3.96 13.10
N SER A 133 -15.22 -2.84 13.56
CA SER A 133 -13.84 -2.44 13.23
C SER A 133 -12.82 -3.55 13.46
N ASN A 134 -13.05 -4.40 14.47
CA ASN A 134 -12.20 -5.55 14.82
C ASN A 134 -12.01 -6.53 13.64
N ILE A 135 -13.07 -6.82 12.89
CA ILE A 135 -13.02 -7.72 11.73
C ILE A 135 -12.22 -7.06 10.60
N GLY A 136 -12.42 -5.75 10.40
CA GLY A 136 -11.67 -4.98 9.43
C GLY A 136 -10.16 -4.99 9.69
N TRP A 137 -9.73 -4.88 10.95
CA TRP A 137 -8.31 -4.95 11.31
C TRP A 137 -7.72 -6.34 11.10
N ILE A 138 -8.47 -7.40 11.44
CA ILE A 138 -8.03 -8.78 11.22
C ILE A 138 -7.87 -9.06 9.72
N LEU A 139 -8.84 -8.67 8.89
CA LEU A 139 -8.78 -8.89 7.44
C LEU A 139 -7.61 -8.13 6.81
N ALA A 140 -7.39 -6.87 7.23
CA ALA A 140 -6.24 -6.09 6.80
C ALA A 140 -4.91 -6.76 7.19
N PHE A 141 -4.82 -7.28 8.41
CA PHE A 141 -3.63 -7.99 8.89
C PHE A 141 -3.37 -9.27 8.11
N VAL A 142 -4.41 -10.06 7.81
CA VAL A 142 -4.26 -11.29 7.00
C VAL A 142 -3.76 -10.96 5.59
N TYR A 143 -4.29 -9.90 4.96
CA TYR A 143 -3.79 -9.44 3.67
C TYR A 143 -2.31 -9.03 3.74
N LEU A 144 -1.94 -8.21 4.73
CA LEU A 144 -0.56 -7.76 4.95
C LEU A 144 0.38 -8.95 5.19
N LEU A 145 -0.04 -9.91 6.01
CA LEU A 145 0.73 -11.12 6.33
C LEU A 145 0.96 -11.97 5.07
N CYS A 146 -0.08 -12.18 4.26
CA CYS A 146 0.03 -12.88 2.99
C CYS A 146 1.00 -12.17 2.02
N GLY A 147 0.93 -10.85 1.93
CA GLY A 147 1.89 -10.03 1.17
C GLY A 147 3.32 -10.22 1.66
N ALA A 148 3.56 -10.02 2.96
CA ALA A 148 4.88 -10.13 3.57
C ALA A 148 5.50 -11.53 3.38
N MET A 149 4.74 -12.60 3.61
CA MET A 149 5.23 -13.98 3.39
C MET A 149 5.65 -14.22 1.94
N ARG A 150 4.93 -13.60 0.99
CA ARG A 150 5.23 -13.72 -0.42
C ARG A 150 6.52 -13.01 -0.81
N LEU A 151 6.73 -11.79 -0.34
CA LEU A 151 8.00 -11.06 -0.54
C LEU A 151 9.17 -11.80 0.11
N ALA A 152 9.00 -12.25 1.35
CA ALA A 152 10.01 -13.04 2.05
C ALA A 152 10.41 -14.29 1.27
N ARG A 153 9.43 -15.02 0.71
CA ARG A 153 9.70 -16.18 -0.17
C ARG A 153 10.47 -15.77 -1.43
N PHE A 154 10.12 -14.65 -2.05
CA PHE A 154 10.82 -14.16 -3.24
C PHE A 154 12.27 -13.76 -2.95
N ASN A 155 12.54 -13.12 -1.81
CA ASN A 155 13.90 -12.77 -1.38
C ASN A 155 14.73 -14.00 -1.05
N CYS A 156 14.17 -14.95 -0.29
CA CYS A 156 14.84 -16.22 -0.02
C CYS A 156 15.21 -16.97 -1.31
N LEU A 157 14.29 -17.07 -2.27
CA LEU A 157 14.52 -17.81 -3.53
C LEU A 157 15.64 -17.21 -4.39
N ALA A 158 15.87 -15.90 -4.31
CA ALA A 158 16.96 -15.29 -5.07
C ALA A 158 18.29 -15.23 -4.34
N ALA A 159 18.30 -15.43 -3.03
CA ALA A 159 19.51 -15.65 -2.27
C ALA A 159 20.09 -17.06 -2.48
N LEU A 160 19.31 -18.01 -3.03
CA LEU A 160 19.80 -19.35 -3.36
C LEU A 160 20.76 -19.34 -4.56
N PRO A 161 21.86 -20.14 -4.52
CA PRO A 161 22.79 -20.25 -5.64
C PRO A 161 22.09 -20.83 -6.87
N LYS A 162 22.18 -20.11 -8.02
CA LYS A 162 21.59 -20.55 -9.29
C LYS A 162 22.22 -21.87 -9.75
N LYS A 163 21.41 -22.93 -9.88
CA LYS A 163 21.81 -24.15 -10.60
C LYS A 163 22.01 -23.82 -12.10
N PRO A 164 22.98 -24.43 -12.81
CA PRO A 164 23.37 -24.05 -14.18
C PRO A 164 22.30 -24.19 -15.28
N ASN A 165 21.09 -24.69 -14.97
CA ASN A 165 20.00 -24.93 -15.93
C ASN A 165 18.60 -24.61 -15.37
N ALA A 166 18.49 -23.81 -14.30
CA ALA A 166 17.19 -23.41 -13.77
C ALA A 166 16.71 -22.13 -14.46
N SER A 167 15.68 -22.24 -15.30
CA SER A 167 14.95 -21.08 -15.81
C SER A 167 14.46 -20.23 -14.62
N SER A 168 14.71 -18.92 -14.67
CA SER A 168 14.15 -17.96 -13.72
C SER A 168 12.66 -17.79 -14.01
N ASP A 169 11.91 -18.84 -13.70
CA ASP A 169 10.47 -18.91 -13.93
C ASP A 169 9.81 -17.94 -12.95
N PHE A 170 9.31 -16.83 -13.47
CA PHE A 170 8.66 -15.77 -12.71
C PHE A 170 7.34 -16.30 -12.14
N ARG A 171 7.36 -16.88 -10.93
CA ARG A 171 6.20 -17.54 -10.33
C ARG A 171 5.42 -16.60 -9.40
N GLY A 172 4.43 -15.92 -9.98
CA GLY A 172 3.31 -15.26 -9.27
C GLY A 172 2.92 -13.89 -9.84
N ILE A 173 1.68 -13.44 -9.57
CA ILE A 173 1.14 -12.13 -9.98
C ILE A 173 1.74 -11.00 -9.13
N PRO A 174 2.60 -10.09 -9.61
CA PRO A 174 3.33 -9.13 -8.77
C PRO A 174 2.42 -8.38 -7.76
N ILE A 175 2.92 -8.16 -6.54
CA ILE A 175 2.18 -7.50 -5.45
C ILE A 175 1.65 -6.11 -5.83
N PRO A 176 2.37 -5.29 -6.62
CA PRO A 176 1.83 -4.05 -7.19
C PRO A 176 0.53 -4.25 -7.99
N MET A 177 0.39 -5.35 -8.75
CA MET A 177 -0.85 -5.64 -9.48
C MET A 177 -2.00 -6.01 -8.55
N ALA A 178 -1.72 -6.73 -7.46
CA ALA A 178 -2.74 -7.06 -6.45
C ALA A 178 -3.22 -5.80 -5.72
N ALA A 179 -2.30 -4.90 -5.37
CA ALA A 179 -2.61 -3.60 -4.77
C ALA A 179 -3.42 -2.71 -5.73
N GLY A 180 -3.02 -2.64 -7.01
CA GLY A 180 -3.73 -1.88 -8.04
C GLY A 180 -5.15 -2.40 -8.27
N PHE A 181 -5.36 -3.73 -8.26
CA PHE A 181 -6.70 -4.32 -8.34
C PHE A 181 -7.57 -3.90 -7.16
N ILE A 182 -7.04 -3.94 -5.93
CA ILE A 182 -7.75 -3.54 -4.72
C ILE A 182 -8.09 -2.04 -4.73
N ALA A 183 -7.13 -1.19 -5.12
CA ALA A 183 -7.35 0.25 -5.25
C ALA A 183 -8.44 0.55 -6.29
N SER A 184 -8.38 -0.11 -7.46
CA SER A 184 -9.37 0.05 -8.52
C SER A 184 -10.76 -0.44 -8.13
N LEU A 185 -10.85 -1.58 -7.42
CA LEU A 185 -12.13 -2.12 -6.93
C LEU A 185 -12.74 -1.18 -5.89
N THR A 186 -11.91 -0.67 -4.97
CA THR A 186 -12.34 0.30 -3.96
C THR A 186 -12.85 1.57 -4.66
N PHE A 187 -12.11 2.11 -5.62
CA PHE A 187 -12.53 3.27 -6.40
C PHE A 187 -13.86 3.04 -7.15
N LEU A 188 -14.06 1.85 -7.72
CA LEU A 188 -15.30 1.51 -8.41
C LEU A 188 -16.49 1.43 -7.44
N ILE A 189 -16.31 0.86 -6.25
CA ILE A 189 -17.36 0.84 -5.22
C ILE A 189 -17.73 2.28 -4.81
N ILE A 190 -16.72 3.12 -4.64
CA ILE A 190 -16.86 4.55 -4.35
C ILE A 190 -17.69 5.26 -5.42
N ASP A 191 -17.42 4.97 -6.70
CA ASP A 191 -18.08 5.59 -7.84
C ASP A 191 -19.52 5.09 -8.05
N ILE A 192 -19.79 3.80 -7.83
CA ILE A 192 -21.16 3.25 -7.85
C ILE A 192 -22.03 3.93 -6.80
N TYR A 193 -21.52 4.08 -5.57
CA TYR A 193 -22.25 4.80 -4.51
C TYR A 193 -22.50 6.27 -4.83
N ARG A 194 -21.69 6.88 -5.71
CA ARG A 194 -21.92 8.23 -6.21
C ARG A 194 -23.06 8.25 -7.23
N THR A 195 -23.03 7.34 -8.20
CA THR A 195 -24.01 7.28 -9.30
C THR A 195 -25.43 7.00 -8.79
N ASP A 196 -25.57 6.17 -7.76
CA ASP A 196 -26.87 5.89 -7.11
C ASP A 196 -27.51 7.16 -6.51
N ARG A 197 -26.70 8.19 -6.20
CA ARG A 197 -27.18 9.48 -5.64
C ARG A 197 -27.59 10.52 -6.68
N ASP A 198 -27.19 10.37 -7.94
CA ASP A 198 -27.58 11.28 -9.02
C ASP A 198 -28.93 10.87 -9.65
N LEU A 199 -29.46 9.70 -9.29
CA LEU A 199 -30.69 9.11 -9.85
C LEU A 199 -31.89 9.08 -8.87
N GLY A 200 -31.73 9.52 -7.62
CA GLY A 200 -32.79 9.60 -6.60
C GLY A 200 -32.99 11.01 -6.06
#